data_AF-A0A1C5AQ18-F1
#
_entry.id   AF-A0A1C5AQ18-F1
#
_cell.length_a   1.000
_cell.length_b   1.000
_cell.length_c   1.000
_cell.angle_alpha   90.00
_cell.angle_beta   90.00
_cell.angle_gamma   90.00
#
_symmetry.space_group_name_H-M   'P 1'
#
loop_
_entity.id
_entity.type
_entity.pdbx_description
1 polymer ?
#
loop_
_entity_poly.entity_id
_entity_poly.type
_entity_poly.pdbx_seq_one_letter_code
_entity_poly.pdbx_strand_id
1 'polypeptide(L)'
;MTTLTEDQLFDRVRAAWAEVLDVDDPGSLDPDQNLLEAGGSSLLLIMLWEDLHELTERSLRVADLFQHATIRAQARLLAGGGEEPRQQVTGASQRRALLGRARTAEVPRPS
;
A
#
# COMPACT_ATOMS: atom_id res chain seq x y z
N MET A 1 2.31 -25.35 -12.83
CA MET A 1 2.18 -24.22 -11.88
C MET A 1 3.10 -23.13 -12.37
N THR A 2 2.56 -22.11 -13.03
CA THR A 2 3.33 -20.98 -13.54
C THR A 2 3.55 -20.03 -12.37
N THR A 3 4.75 -19.99 -11.81
CA THR A 3 5.12 -18.98 -10.81
C THR A 3 5.16 -17.62 -11.50
N LEU A 4 4.29 -16.68 -11.09
CA LEU A 4 4.32 -15.31 -11.57
C LEU A 4 5.58 -14.61 -11.07
N THR A 5 6.23 -13.84 -11.94
CA THR A 5 7.38 -13.01 -11.56
C THR A 5 6.92 -11.77 -10.79
N GLU A 6 7.83 -11.11 -10.05
CA GLU A 6 7.53 -9.86 -9.34
C GLU A 6 7.05 -8.77 -10.31
N ASP A 7 7.65 -8.65 -11.50
CA ASP A 7 7.22 -7.71 -12.53
C ASP A 7 5.80 -7.98 -13.02
N GLN A 8 5.43 -9.26 -13.21
CA GLN A 8 4.07 -9.62 -13.61
C GLN A 8 3.04 -9.32 -12.51
N LEU A 9 3.43 -9.50 -11.25
CA LEU A 9 2.59 -9.15 -10.10
C LEU A 9 2.47 -7.64 -9.96
N PHE A 10 3.55 -6.90 -10.22
CA PHE A 10 3.54 -5.45 -10.23
C PHE A 10 2.54 -4.89 -11.23
N ASP A 11 2.57 -5.36 -12.48
CA ASP A 11 1.64 -4.91 -13.51
C ASP A 11 0.19 -5.25 -13.17
N ARG A 12 -0.06 -6.41 -12.55
CA ARG A 12 -1.40 -6.82 -12.12
C ARG A 12 -1.92 -6.00 -10.94
N VAL A 13 -1.09 -5.74 -9.93
CA VAL A 13 -1.44 -4.88 -8.80
C VAL A 13 -1.72 -3.47 -9.32
N ARG A 14 -0.91 -2.97 -10.24
CA ARG A 14 -1.09 -1.66 -10.87
C ARG A 14 -2.41 -1.58 -11.64
N ALA A 15 -2.77 -2.63 -12.37
CA ALA A 15 -4.06 -2.70 -13.06
C ALA A 15 -5.23 -2.68 -12.06
N ALA A 16 -5.18 -3.51 -11.01
CA ALA A 16 -6.22 -3.53 -9.98
C ALA A 16 -6.36 -2.18 -9.27
N TRP A 17 -5.25 -1.47 -9.04
CA TRP A 17 -5.29 -0.09 -8.54
C TRP A 17 -6.01 0.87 -9.47
N ALA A 18 -5.73 0.78 -10.77
CA ALA A 18 -6.38 1.62 -11.77
C ALA A 18 -7.89 1.36 -11.81
N GLU A 19 -8.31 0.10 -11.69
CA GLU A 19 -9.73 -0.29 -11.62
C GLU A 19 -10.42 0.27 -10.37
N VAL A 20 -9.84 0.10 -9.17
CA VAL A 20 -10.48 0.58 -7.93
C VAL A 20 -10.45 2.10 -7.78
N LEU A 21 -9.48 2.78 -8.39
CA LEU A 21 -9.36 4.24 -8.38
C LEU A 21 -10.09 4.92 -9.56
N ASP A 22 -10.68 4.15 -10.47
CA ASP A 22 -11.32 4.65 -11.70
C ASP A 22 -10.36 5.50 -12.55
N VAL A 23 -9.15 4.97 -12.77
CA VAL A 23 -8.08 5.62 -13.57
C VAL A 23 -7.90 4.88 -14.89
N ASP A 24 -8.08 5.58 -16.02
CA ASP A 24 -7.98 5.00 -17.36
C ASP A 24 -6.57 4.49 -17.72
N ASP A 25 -5.52 5.18 -17.26
CA ASP A 25 -4.13 4.83 -17.54
C ASP A 25 -3.41 4.37 -16.28
N PRO A 26 -3.18 3.04 -16.11
CA PRO A 26 -2.38 2.53 -15.01
C PRO A 26 -0.98 3.16 -14.98
N GLY A 27 -0.45 3.52 -16.16
CA GLY A 27 0.80 4.23 -16.41
C GLY A 27 1.00 5.52 -15.61
N SER A 28 -0.09 6.18 -15.24
CA SER A 28 -0.11 7.44 -14.49
C SER A 28 0.06 7.29 -12.98
N LEU A 29 -0.18 6.08 -12.45
CA LEU A 29 -0.06 5.81 -11.02
C LEU A 29 1.41 5.74 -10.60
N ASP A 30 1.76 6.45 -9.53
CA ASP A 30 3.07 6.37 -8.90
C ASP A 30 3.18 5.09 -8.07
N PRO A 31 4.14 4.18 -8.35
CA PRO A 31 4.20 2.87 -7.71
C PRO A 31 4.59 2.89 -6.23
N ASP A 32 5.13 4.01 -5.77
CA ASP A 32 5.59 4.23 -4.41
C ASP A 32 4.64 5.16 -3.60
N GLN A 33 3.55 5.64 -4.23
CA GLN A 33 2.46 6.38 -3.60
C GLN A 33 1.52 5.44 -2.83
N ASN A 34 1.05 5.88 -1.66
CA ASN A 34 0.08 5.10 -0.89
C ASN A 34 -1.34 5.24 -1.47
N LEU A 35 -2.17 4.20 -1.33
CA LEU A 35 -3.54 4.17 -1.88
C LEU A 35 -4.36 5.39 -1.43
N LEU A 36 -4.23 5.79 -0.16
CA LEU A 36 -4.93 6.97 0.39
C LEU A 36 -4.45 8.29 -0.23
N GLU A 37 -3.17 8.38 -0.57
CA GLU A 37 -2.59 9.56 -1.23
C GLU A 37 -2.98 9.62 -2.71
N ALA A 38 -3.22 8.46 -3.34
CA ALA A 38 -3.73 8.33 -4.70
C ALA A 38 -5.26 8.61 -4.81
N GLY A 39 -5.91 9.04 -3.72
CA GLY A 39 -7.35 9.32 -3.68
C GLY A 39 -8.20 8.13 -3.22
N GLY A 40 -7.56 7.04 -2.79
CA GLY A 40 -8.26 5.86 -2.31
C GLY A 40 -8.77 5.95 -0.88
N SER A 41 -9.54 4.94 -0.49
CA SER A 41 -10.15 4.84 0.85
C SER A 41 -9.99 3.44 1.42
N SER A 42 -10.30 3.28 2.71
CA SER A 42 -10.31 1.95 3.34
C SER A 42 -11.28 0.97 2.65
N LEU A 43 -12.37 1.47 2.05
CA LEU A 43 -13.27 0.63 1.26
C LEU A 43 -12.62 0.17 -0.05
N LEU A 44 -11.94 1.07 -0.76
CA LEU A 44 -11.18 0.70 -1.96
C LEU A 44 -10.08 -0.32 -1.64
N LEU A 45 -9.44 -0.21 -0.47
CA LEU A 45 -8.43 -1.17 -0.03
C LEU A 45 -9.03 -2.56 0.21
N ILE A 46 -10.28 -2.65 0.69
CA ILE A 46 -10.99 -3.92 0.85
C ILE A 46 -11.34 -4.51 -0.52
N MET A 47 -11.83 -3.70 -1.46
CA MET A 47 -12.13 -4.19 -2.82
C MET A 47 -10.85 -4.66 -3.52
N LEU A 48 -9.78 -3.88 -3.42
CA LEU A 48 -8.45 -4.28 -3.91
C LEU A 48 -7.98 -5.58 -3.25
N TRP A 49 -8.25 -5.79 -1.96
CA TRP A 49 -7.90 -7.02 -1.28
C TRP A 49 -8.58 -8.23 -1.89
N GLU A 50 -9.87 -8.13 -2.23
CA GLU A 50 -10.63 -9.22 -2.86
C GLU A 50 -9.97 -9.59 -4.21
N ASP A 51 -9.69 -8.60 -5.06
CA ASP A 51 -9.05 -8.82 -6.37
C ASP A 51 -7.66 -9.45 -6.23
N LEU A 52 -6.81 -8.91 -5.33
CA LEU A 52 -5.46 -9.43 -5.14
C LEU A 52 -5.43 -10.80 -4.48
N HIS A 53 -6.43 -11.11 -3.64
CA HIS A 53 -6.58 -12.42 -3.03
C HIS A 53 -6.98 -13.48 -4.07
N GLU A 54 -7.74 -13.13 -5.11
CA GLU A 54 -8.03 -14.04 -6.22
C GLU A 54 -6.80 -14.29 -7.12
N LEU A 55 -5.90 -13.30 -7.23
CA LEU A 55 -4.68 -13.43 -8.03
C LEU A 55 -3.66 -14.42 -7.43
N THR A 56 -3.76 -14.74 -6.14
CA THR A 56 -2.80 -15.63 -5.48
C THR A 56 -3.49 -16.63 -4.56
N GLU A 57 -3.09 -17.89 -4.60
CA GLU A 57 -3.60 -18.93 -3.68
C GLU A 57 -3.10 -18.77 -2.23
N ARG A 58 -2.58 -17.60 -1.86
CA ARG A 58 -2.00 -17.33 -0.54
C ARG A 58 -3.01 -16.68 0.38
N SER A 59 -2.82 -16.94 1.68
CA SER A 59 -3.57 -16.26 2.74
C SER A 59 -3.08 -14.82 2.90
N LEU A 60 -3.57 -13.93 2.04
CA LEU A 60 -3.36 -12.48 2.14
C LEU A 60 -4.29 -11.92 3.22
N ARG A 61 -3.76 -11.26 4.26
CA ARG A 61 -4.61 -10.59 5.25
C ARG A 61 -4.82 -9.14 4.85
N VAL A 62 -6.01 -8.62 5.11
CA VAL A 62 -6.32 -7.19 4.91
C VAL A 62 -5.31 -6.29 5.65
N ALA A 63 -4.86 -6.71 6.85
CA ALA A 63 -3.85 -5.99 7.62
C ALA A 63 -2.49 -5.86 6.90
N ASP A 64 -2.14 -6.80 6.02
CA ASP A 64 -0.89 -6.75 5.26
C ASP A 64 -0.98 -5.67 4.18
N LEU A 65 -2.13 -5.48 3.53
CA LEU A 65 -2.34 -4.40 2.56
C LEU A 65 -2.34 -3.02 3.21
N PHE A 66 -2.80 -2.89 4.45
CA PHE A 66 -2.66 -1.64 5.21
C PHE A 66 -1.21 -1.31 5.52
N GLN A 67 -0.36 -2.32 5.75
CA GLN A 67 1.09 -2.12 6.00
C GLN A 67 1.88 -1.92 4.70
N HIS A 68 1.42 -2.54 3.62
CA HIS A 68 1.99 -2.49 2.29
C HIS A 68 1.01 -1.75 1.36
N ALA A 69 0.83 -0.46 1.59
CA ALA A 69 -0.20 0.34 0.93
C ALA A 69 0.22 0.94 -0.43
N THR A 70 1.33 0.49 -1.02
CA THR A 70 1.84 0.94 -2.34
C THR A 70 1.88 -0.22 -3.32
N ILE A 71 1.79 0.07 -4.63
CA ILE A 71 1.82 -0.93 -5.71
C ILE A 71 3.07 -1.81 -5.59
N ARG A 72 4.26 -1.20 -5.41
CA ARG A 72 5.53 -1.94 -5.29
C ARG A 72 5.55 -2.87 -4.07
N ALA A 73 5.06 -2.39 -2.93
CA ALA A 73 5.05 -3.17 -1.70
C ALA A 73 4.10 -4.38 -1.80
N GLN A 74 2.94 -4.20 -2.43
CA GLN A 74 1.96 -5.26 -2.66
C GLN A 74 2.48 -6.30 -3.65
N ALA A 75 3.09 -5.89 -4.76
CA ALA A 75 3.69 -6.81 -5.72
C ALA A 75 4.74 -7.72 -5.07
N ARG A 76 5.61 -7.14 -4.23
CA ARG A 76 6.63 -7.89 -3.49
C ARG A 76 6.03 -8.83 -2.44
N LEU A 77 4.97 -8.41 -1.76
CA LEU A 77 4.21 -9.25 -0.83
C LEU A 77 3.64 -10.48 -1.57
N LEU A 78 3.02 -10.26 -2.73
CA LEU A 78 2.46 -11.34 -3.56
C LEU A 78 3.55 -12.21 -4.20
N ALA A 79 4.76 -11.69 -4.47
CA ALA A 79 5.88 -12.48 -4.99
C ALA A 79 6.42 -13.47 -3.94
N GLY A 80 6.13 -13.24 -2.66
CA GLY A 80 6.61 -14.07 -1.54
C GLY A 80 7.88 -13.51 -0.90
N GLY A 81 8.18 -12.24 -1.18
CA GLY A 81 9.20 -11.48 -0.46
C GLY A 81 8.73 -10.95 0.89
N GLY A 82 7.47 -11.21 1.28
CA GLY A 82 6.98 -11.03 2.63
C GLY A 82 7.29 -12.29 3.43
N GLU A 83 8.22 -12.18 4.38
CA GLU A 83 8.59 -13.24 5.30
C GLU A 83 7.35 -13.93 5.92
N GLU A 84 7.47 -15.24 6.17
CA GLU A 84 6.53 -16.00 6.98
C GLU A 84 6.13 -15.22 8.25
N PRO A 85 4.88 -15.37 8.74
CA PRO A 85 4.28 -14.47 9.73
C PRO A 85 4.94 -14.59 11.11
N ARG A 86 6.10 -13.97 11.29
CA ARG A 86 6.63 -13.60 12.61
C ARG A 86 6.03 -12.26 12.99
N GLN A 87 4.83 -12.33 13.54
CA GLN A 87 4.44 -11.58 14.74
C GLN A 87 5.09 -10.18 14.86
N GLN A 88 4.65 -9.21 14.05
CA GLN A 88 4.92 -7.80 14.33
C GLN A 88 3.62 -7.00 14.28
N VAL A 89 2.95 -6.99 15.43
CA VAL A 89 2.04 -5.93 15.82
C VAL A 89 2.86 -4.66 16.02
N THR A 90 3.09 -3.89 14.96
CA THR A 90 3.62 -2.52 15.06
C THR A 90 2.98 -1.57 14.03
N GLY A 91 1.64 -1.61 13.95
CA GLY A 91 0.83 -0.55 13.34
C GLY A 91 0.90 0.82 14.05
N ALA A 92 1.94 1.07 14.86
CA ALA A 92 2.15 2.30 15.62
C ALA A 92 3.30 3.17 15.08
N SER A 93 4.10 2.70 14.12
CA SER A 93 5.35 3.40 13.75
C SER A 93 5.19 4.52 12.72
N GLN A 94 4.13 4.54 11.90
CA GLN A 94 3.97 5.59 10.88
C GLN A 94 3.27 6.86 11.41
N ARG A 95 2.57 6.80 12.55
CA ARG A 95 2.04 8.00 13.23
C ARG A 95 3.14 8.92 13.77
N ARG A 96 4.37 8.40 13.96
CA ARG A 96 5.45 9.13 14.65
C ARG A 96 6.30 10.01 13.73
N ALA A 97 6.23 9.82 12.40
CA ALA A 97 6.97 10.64 11.44
C ALA A 97 6.23 11.94 11.07
N LEU A 98 4.89 11.93 11.05
CA LEU A 98 4.10 13.07 10.57
C LEU A 98 3.80 14.13 11.65
N LEU A 99 3.94 13.81 12.93
CA LEU A 99 3.75 14.77 14.04
C LEU A 99 5.01 15.59 14.39
N GLY A 100 6.15 15.34 13.71
CA GLY A 100 7.43 16.02 13.98
C GLY A 100 7.63 17.36 13.28
N ARG A 101 6.76 17.76 12.33
CA ARG A 101 6.96 18.96 11.50
C ARG A 101 6.25 20.23 12.02
N ALA A 102 5.39 20.13 13.04
CA ALA A 102 4.51 21.22 13.47
C ALA A 102 4.98 21.99 14.74
N ARG A 103 6.28 22.04 15.06
CA ARG A 103 6.79 22.81 16.23
C ARG A 103 7.93 23.79 15.93
N THR A 104 7.90 24.41 14.76
CA THR A 104 8.77 25.57 14.47
C THR A 104 7.94 26.76 14.02
N ALA A 105 7.03 27.21 14.89
CA ALA A 105 6.46 28.54 14.82
C ALA A 105 7.02 29.34 16.00
N GLU A 106 8.11 30.03 15.70
CA GLU A 106 8.71 31.09 16.49
C GLU A 106 7.65 32.16 16.81
N VAL A 107 7.45 32.46 18.10
CA VAL A 107 6.66 33.62 18.55
C VAL A 107 7.59 34.47 19.43
N PRO A 108 8.11 35.61 18.94
CA PRO A 108 8.85 36.54 19.77
C PRO A 108 7.88 37.32 20.67
N ARG A 109 8.18 37.37 21.98
CA ARG A 109 7.40 38.13 22.98
C ARG A 109 7.67 39.63 22.85
N PRO A 110 6.64 40.51 22.87
CA PRO A 110 6.87 41.94 23.09
C PRO A 110 7.10 42.24 24.58
N SER A 111 7.98 43.21 24.84
CA SER A 111 8.27 43.80 26.16
C SER A 111 7.11 44.64 26.70
#